data_AF-A0A261BYA5-F1
#
_entry.id   AF-A0A261BYA5-F1
#
_cell.length_a   1.000
_cell.length_b   1.000
_cell.length_c   1.000
_cell.angle_alpha   90.00
_cell.angle_beta   90.00
_cell.angle_gamma   90.00
#
_symmetry.space_group_name_H-M   'P 1'
#
loop_
_entity.id
_entity.type
_entity.pdbx_description
1 polymer ?
#
loop_
_entity_poly.entity_id
_entity_poly.type
_entity_poly.pdbx_seq_one_letter_code
_entity_poly.pdbx_strand_id
1 'polypeptide(L)'
;MLISPFEMERRQIFARMEQINQELDRTTDLMSTFQSRDVEAVLGIRAFTPAQFFRLNFVLQQATNFSLALWELKKAYTQEIQKLKDVDNRKNMHNELKKFQM
;
A
#
# COMPACT_ATOMS: atom_id res chain seq x y z
N MET A 1 -1.85 -33.94 5.96
CA MET A 1 -0.66 -33.44 5.22
C MET A 1 -0.05 -32.30 6.01
N LEU A 2 1.19 -32.43 6.46
CA LEU A 2 1.91 -31.34 7.13
C LEU A 2 2.24 -30.27 6.08
N ILE A 3 1.80 -29.04 6.31
CA ILE A 3 2.10 -27.89 5.45
C ILE A 3 3.60 -27.60 5.61
N SER A 4 4.33 -27.48 4.49
CA SER A 4 5.75 -27.12 4.52
C SER A 4 5.96 -25.77 5.23
N PRO A 5 7.01 -25.59 6.05
CA PRO A 5 7.30 -24.31 6.70
C PRO A 5 7.32 -23.12 5.72
N PHE A 6 7.83 -23.33 4.50
CA PHE A 6 7.84 -22.31 3.44
C PHE A 6 6.43 -21.93 2.99
N GLU A 7 5.47 -22.86 2.96
CA GLU A 7 4.08 -22.52 2.63
C GLU A 7 3.35 -21.80 3.74
N MET A 8 3.66 -22.13 4.99
CA MET A 8 3.12 -21.39 6.13
C MET A 8 3.61 -19.93 6.09
N GLU A 9 4.89 -19.71 5.81
CA GLU A 9 5.47 -18.37 5.69
C GLU A 9 4.87 -17.58 4.51
N ARG A 10 4.70 -18.21 3.34
CA ARG A 10 4.02 -17.58 2.19
C ARG A 10 2.59 -17.16 2.50
N ARG A 11 1.82 -18.01 3.19
CA ARG A 11 0.45 -17.66 3.61
C ARG A 11 0.42 -16.45 4.53
N GLN A 12 1.37 -16.34 5.46
CA GLN A 12 1.46 -15.18 6.34
C GLN A 12 1.84 -13.90 5.58
N ILE A 13 2.76 -13.99 4.61
CA ILE A 13 3.09 -12.87 3.72
C ILE A 13 1.86 -12.42 2.94
N PHE A 14 1.14 -13.35 2.30
CA PHE A 14 -0.07 -13.02 1.55
C PHE A 14 -1.16 -12.41 2.43
N ALA A 15 -1.36 -12.90 3.66
CA ALA A 15 -2.31 -12.30 4.59
C ALA A 15 -1.96 -10.84 4.93
N ARG A 16 -0.68 -10.50 5.08
CA ARG A 16 -0.24 -9.12 5.28
C ARG A 16 -0.39 -8.27 4.01
N MET A 17 -0.08 -8.82 2.84
CA MET A 17 -0.29 -8.12 1.56
C MET A 17 -1.78 -7.80 1.34
N GLU A 18 -2.67 -8.71 1.72
CA GLU A 18 -4.11 -8.50 1.66
C GLU A 18 -4.56 -7.34 2.57
N GLN A 19 -3.99 -7.23 3.78
CA GLN A 19 -4.25 -6.08 4.66
C GLN A 19 -3.80 -4.75 4.03
N ILE A 20 -2.62 -4.73 3.40
CA ILE A 20 -2.10 -3.55 2.68
C ILE A 20 -3.03 -3.18 1.52
N ASN A 21 -3.53 -4.16 0.76
CA ASN A 21 -4.48 -3.91 -0.33
C ASN A 21 -5.79 -3.32 0.19
N GLN A 22 -6.33 -3.82 1.29
CA GLN A 22 -7.54 -3.26 1.92
C GLN A 22 -7.33 -1.82 2.39
N GLU A 23 -6.15 -1.48 2.90
CA GLU A 23 -5.80 -0.10 3.26
C GLU A 23 -5.64 0.81 2.03
N LEU A 24 -5.11 0.28 0.93
CA LEU A 24 -5.02 0.98 -0.34
C LEU A 24 -6.40 1.30 -0.92
N ASP A 25 -7.32 0.33 -0.90
CA ASP A 25 -8.69 0.52 -1.37
C ASP A 25 -9.40 1.60 -0.54
N ARG A 26 -9.32 1.51 0.79
CA ARG A 26 -9.89 2.52 1.69
C ARG A 26 -9.31 3.91 1.45
N THR A 27 -8.00 4.01 1.25
CA THR A 27 -7.32 5.28 0.96
C THR A 27 -7.80 5.86 -0.36
N THR A 28 -7.97 5.01 -1.39
CA THR A 28 -8.46 5.39 -2.71
C THR A 28 -9.90 5.90 -2.64
N ASP A 29 -10.77 5.25 -1.87
CA ASP A 29 -12.16 5.69 -1.65
C ASP A 29 -12.22 7.04 -0.94
N LEU A 30 -11.38 7.24 0.08
CA LEU A 30 -11.27 8.52 0.78
C LEU A 30 -10.76 9.63 -0.14
N MET A 31 -9.77 9.33 -0.99
CA MET A 31 -9.28 10.27 -2.00
C MET A 31 -10.35 10.66 -3.02
N SER A 32 -11.13 9.69 -3.51
CA SER A 32 -12.22 9.95 -4.45
C SER A 32 -13.31 10.83 -3.82
N THR A 33 -13.66 10.55 -2.58
CA THR A 33 -14.62 11.36 -1.81
C THR A 33 -14.09 12.79 -1.59
N PHE A 34 -12.82 12.92 -1.22
CA PHE A 34 -12.16 14.21 -1.03
C PHE A 34 -12.06 15.00 -2.35
N GLN A 35 -11.75 14.34 -3.47
CA GLN A 35 -11.69 14.97 -4.77
C GLN A 35 -13.05 15.57 -5.16
N SER A 36 -14.11 14.78 -5.08
CA SER A 36 -15.46 15.22 -5.46
C SER A 36 -16.03 16.31 -4.53
N ARG A 37 -15.75 16.25 -3.23
CA ARG A 37 -16.33 17.19 -2.26
C ARG A 37 -15.53 18.46 -2.06
N ASP A 38 -14.21 18.32 -1.91
CA ASP A 38 -13.35 19.41 -1.44
C ASP A 38 -12.53 20.02 -2.58
N VAL A 39 -11.94 19.19 -3.44
CA VAL A 39 -11.09 19.68 -4.55
C VAL A 39 -11.94 20.40 -5.60
N GLU A 40 -13.02 19.79 -6.07
CA GLU A 40 -13.91 20.41 -7.07
C GLU A 40 -14.52 21.73 -6.56
N ALA A 41 -14.92 21.77 -5.28
CA ALA A 41 -15.46 22.97 -4.66
C ALA A 41 -14.42 24.11 -4.63
N VAL A 42 -13.14 23.79 -4.38
CA VAL A 42 -12.07 24.78 -4.39
C VAL A 42 -11.73 25.24 -5.82
N LEU A 43 -11.74 24.33 -6.79
CA LEU A 43 -11.47 24.66 -8.20
C LEU A 43 -12.57 25.51 -8.86
N GLY A 44 -13.81 25.43 -8.38
CA GLY A 44 -14.94 26.22 -8.88
C GLY A 44 -14.92 27.71 -8.48
N ILE A 45 -14.00 28.13 -7.62
CA ILE A 45 -13.94 29.50 -7.09
C ILE A 45 -13.28 30.44 -8.10
N ARG A 46 -13.98 31.52 -8.46
CA ARG A 46 -13.49 32.55 -9.39
C ARG A 46 -12.88 33.78 -8.73
N ALA A 47 -13.13 33.97 -7.44
CA ALA A 47 -12.63 35.12 -6.67
C ALA A 47 -12.01 34.64 -5.36
N PHE A 48 -10.72 34.91 -5.17
CA PHE A 48 -9.99 34.47 -4.00
C PHE A 48 -10.16 35.46 -2.85
N THR A 49 -10.93 35.06 -1.84
CA THR A 49 -10.94 35.72 -0.53
C THR A 49 -9.94 35.03 0.40
N PRO A 50 -9.54 35.66 1.51
CA PRO A 50 -8.68 35.01 2.51
C PRO A 50 -9.23 33.65 2.98
N ALA A 51 -10.55 33.53 3.15
CA ALA A 51 -11.20 32.26 3.50
C ALA A 51 -11.00 31.16 2.44
N GLN A 52 -10.94 31.53 1.16
CA GLN A 52 -10.67 30.58 0.08
C GLN A 52 -9.20 30.15 0.01
N PHE A 53 -8.27 31.03 0.37
CA PHE A 53 -6.86 30.63 0.55
C PHE A 53 -6.70 29.61 1.68
N PHE A 54 -7.41 29.77 2.80
CA PHE A 54 -7.40 28.77 3.88
C PHE A 54 -7.93 27.40 3.40
N ARG A 55 -9.02 27.38 2.63
CA ARG A 55 -9.55 26.13 2.05
C ARG A 55 -8.59 25.50 1.05
N LEU A 56 -7.95 26.29 0.19
CA LEU A 56 -6.94 25.80 -0.74
C LEU A 56 -5.75 25.18 0.01
N ASN A 57 -5.25 25.85 1.05
CA ASN A 57 -4.16 25.31 1.88
C ASN A 57 -4.56 24.00 2.57
N PHE A 58 -5.79 23.91 3.08
CA PHE A 58 -6.31 22.66 3.63
C PHE A 58 -6.32 21.55 2.57
N VAL A 59 -6.80 21.84 1.36
CA VAL A 59 -6.82 20.86 0.26
C VAL A 59 -5.42 20.40 -0.10
N LEU A 60 -4.45 21.31 -0.22
CA LEU A 60 -3.05 20.98 -0.50
C LEU A 60 -2.41 20.13 0.60
N GLN A 61 -2.70 20.44 1.87
CA GLN A 61 -2.21 19.64 2.99
C GLN A 61 -2.78 18.21 2.95
N GLN A 62 -4.08 18.06 2.69
CA GLN A 62 -4.68 16.73 2.60
C GLN A 62 -4.19 15.95 1.39
N ALA A 63 -4.00 16.59 0.23
CA ALA A 63 -3.39 15.95 -0.93
C ALA A 63 -1.96 15.46 -0.64
N THR A 64 -1.19 16.22 0.14
CA THR A 64 0.13 15.82 0.61
C THR A 64 0.05 14.61 1.55
N ASN A 65 -0.90 14.61 2.48
CA ASN A 65 -1.12 13.49 3.40
C ASN A 65 -1.49 12.20 2.64
N PHE A 66 -2.38 12.27 1.65
CA PHE A 66 -2.70 11.13 0.80
C PHE A 66 -1.50 10.62 0.02
N SER A 67 -0.68 11.53 -0.53
CA SER A 67 0.53 11.16 -1.26
C SER A 67 1.54 10.42 -0.36
N LEU A 68 1.69 10.87 0.89
CA LEU A 68 2.53 10.18 1.89
C LEU A 68 1.97 8.79 2.22
N ALA A 69 0.67 8.68 2.49
CA ALA A 69 0.03 7.40 2.79
C ALA A 69 0.21 6.39 1.65
N LEU A 70 -0.01 6.79 0.40
CA LEU A 70 0.20 5.93 -0.77
C LEU A 70 1.66 5.50 -0.92
N TRP A 71 2.61 6.40 -0.63
CA TRP A 71 4.03 6.07 -0.66
C TRP A 71 4.40 5.04 0.40
N GLU A 72 3.89 5.17 1.62
CA GLU A 72 4.11 4.22 2.71
C GLU A 72 3.51 2.85 2.39
N LEU A 73 2.28 2.80 1.87
CA LEU A 73 1.64 1.56 1.42
C LEU A 73 2.44 0.87 0.32
N LYS A 74 2.89 1.63 -0.69
CA LYS A 74 3.74 1.09 -1.77
C LYS A 74 5.05 0.53 -1.23
N LYS A 75 5.68 1.24 -0.28
CA LYS A 75 6.92 0.79 0.37
C LYS A 75 6.70 -0.52 1.12
N ALA A 76 5.63 -0.60 1.93
CA ALA A 76 5.28 -1.81 2.68
C ALA A 76 5.00 -3.00 1.74
N TYR A 77 4.23 -2.78 0.68
CA TYR A 77 3.93 -3.82 -0.31
C TYR A 77 5.19 -4.35 -1.01
N THR A 78 6.11 -3.44 -1.37
CA THR A 78 7.40 -3.80 -1.99
C THR A 78 8.26 -4.65 -1.04
N GLN A 79 8.25 -4.34 0.27
CA GLN A 79 8.95 -5.14 1.28
C GLN A 79 8.38 -6.55 1.39
N GLU A 80 7.04 -6.72 1.36
CA GLU A 80 6.43 -8.05 1.38
C GLU A 80 6.74 -8.86 0.11
N ILE A 81 6.79 -8.22 -1.06
CA ILE A 81 7.27 -8.88 -2.31
C ILE A 81 8.71 -9.37 -2.15
N GLN A 82 9.59 -8.55 -1.56
CA GLN A 82 10.98 -8.96 -1.37
C GLN A 82 11.08 -10.16 -0.42
N LYS A 83 10.33 -10.15 0.68
CA LYS A 83 10.25 -11.29 1.60
C LYS A 83 9.77 -12.55 0.87
N LEU A 84 8.76 -12.44 0.00
CA LEU A 84 8.25 -13.57 -0.77
C LEU A 84 9.34 -14.20 -1.66
N LYS A 85 10.11 -13.37 -2.37
CA LYS A 85 11.26 -13.82 -3.18
C LYS A 85 12.30 -14.53 -2.31
N ASP A 86 12.56 -14.03 -1.12
CA ASP A 86 13.53 -14.64 -0.21
C ASP A 86 13.04 -16.01 0.32
N VAL A 87 11.73 -16.18 0.54
CA VAL A 87 11.14 -17.50 0.86
C VAL A 87 11.33 -18.47 -0.31
N ASP A 88 11.03 -18.04 -1.53
CA ASP A 88 11.15 -18.88 -2.72
C ASP A 88 12.61 -19.29 -2.98
N ASN A 89 13.55 -18.37 -2.81
CA ASN A 89 14.99 -18.64 -2.90
C ASN A 89 15.44 -19.67 -1.85
N ARG A 90 15.01 -19.52 -0.59
CA ARG A 90 15.31 -20.49 0.47
C ARG A 90 14.70 -21.87 0.19
N LYS A 91 13.47 -21.92 -0.34
CA LYS A 91 12.83 -23.19 -0.74
C LYS A 91 13.61 -23.87 -1.86
N ASN A 92 14.09 -23.11 -2.86
CA ASN A 92 14.90 -23.64 -3.95
C ASN A 92 16.22 -24.22 -3.45
N MET A 93 16.97 -23.47 -2.64
CA MET A 93 18.22 -23.96 -2.03
C MET A 93 17.98 -25.22 -1.17
N HIS A 94 16.91 -25.24 -0.37
CA HIS A 94 16.56 -26.43 0.42
C HIS A 94 16.30 -27.65 -0.46
N ASN A 95 15.57 -27.48 -1.57
CA ASN A 95 15.29 -28.56 -2.51
C ASN A 95 16.55 -29.04 -3.23
N GLU A 96 17.47 -28.14 -3.58
CA GLU A 96 18.76 -28.50 -4.19
C GLU A 96 19.65 -29.27 -3.23
N LEU A 97 19.81 -28.79 -1.98
CA LEU A 97 20.58 -29.50 -0.95
C LEU A 97 20.04 -30.90 -0.68
N LYS A 98 18.71 -31.07 -0.67
CA LYS A 98 18.08 -32.37 -0.50
C LYS A 98 18.45 -33.37 -1.61
N LYS A 99 18.73 -32.89 -2.84
CA LYS A 99 19.18 -33.76 -3.95
C LYS A 99 20.60 -34.30 -3.75
N PHE A 100 21.46 -33.59 -3.02
CA PHE A 100 22.82 -34.04 -2.69
C PHE A 100 22.89 -34.93 -1.46
N GLN A 101 21.80 -35.00 -0.68
CA GLN A 101 21.68 -35.85 0.51
C GLN A 101 20.94 -37.18 0.23
N MET A 102 20.50 -37.41 -1.01
CA MET A 102 20.03 -38.69 -1.53
C MET A 102 21.15 -39.41 -2.27
#